data_AF-A0A3M6Q9H3-F1
#
_entry.id   AF-A0A3M6Q9H3-F1
#
_cell.length_a   1.000
_cell.length_b   1.000
_cell.length_c   1.000
_cell.angle_alpha   90.00
_cell.angle_beta   90.00
_cell.angle_gamma   90.00
#
_symmetry.space_group_name_H-M   'P 1'
#
loop_
_entity.id
_entity.type
_entity.pdbx_description
1 polymer ?
#
loop_
_entity_poly.entity_id
_entity_poly.type
_entity_poly.pdbx_seq_one_letter_code
_entity_poly.pdbx_strand_id
1 'polypeptide(L)'
;MKAQTLIASLCAALLSSAALASDPAATPNTTTLPAAHITDSSMDLNKTMKNMGRHFKALNQASDILAASADVDALLTYTSQAEALGLSLPDTDAAKLTAEQKAAYLQGMQAMRERVIALQTAIQHKRAEEAKKILNQINEIRKDGHNRFGI
;
A
#
# COMPACT_ATOMS: atom_id res chain seq x y z
N MET A 1 36.51 55.43 27.64
CA MET A 1 36.22 56.20 26.41
C MET A 1 34.72 56.12 26.13
N LYS A 2 34.13 57.24 25.72
CA LYS A 2 32.74 57.47 25.23
C LYS A 2 32.43 56.51 24.06
N ALA A 3 31.21 56.18 23.60
CA ALA A 3 29.88 56.80 23.59
C ALA A 3 28.83 55.69 23.30
N GLN A 4 27.68 55.65 23.97
CA GLN A 4 26.35 56.06 23.45
C GLN A 4 26.12 55.83 21.94
N THR A 5 25.18 54.95 21.61
CA THR A 5 24.38 55.06 20.38
C THR A 5 22.97 54.53 20.66
N LEU A 6 22.02 55.45 20.80
CA LEU A 6 20.59 55.26 20.66
C LEU A 6 20.16 56.27 19.60
N ILE A 7 19.75 55.83 18.40
CA ILE A 7 18.81 56.60 17.58
C ILE A 7 17.89 55.62 16.84
N ALA A 8 16.61 55.82 17.09
CA ALA A 8 15.46 55.17 16.47
C ALA A 8 15.15 55.73 15.08
N SER A 9 14.61 54.90 14.19
CA SER A 9 13.75 55.24 13.04
C SER A 9 13.45 53.92 12.32
N LEU A 10 12.27 53.55 11.85
CA LEU A 10 11.14 54.32 11.37
C LEU A 10 9.95 53.35 11.29
N CYS A 11 8.82 53.66 11.93
CA CYS A 11 7.55 53.01 11.66
C CYS A 11 6.87 53.65 10.43
N ALA A 12 6.03 52.85 9.78
CA ALA A 12 5.00 53.20 8.79
C ALA A 12 5.38 53.09 7.29
N ALA A 13 4.97 51.97 6.70
CA ALA A 13 4.30 51.99 5.40
C ALA A 13 3.08 51.07 5.47
N LEU A 14 1.92 51.68 5.25
CA LEU A 14 0.58 51.12 5.31
C LEU A 14 0.17 50.50 3.96
N LEU A 15 -0.67 49.46 4.04
CA LEU A 15 -1.83 49.16 3.18
C LEU A 15 -1.61 48.92 1.66
N SER A 16 -1.74 47.67 1.22
CA SER A 16 -2.95 47.18 0.49
C SER A 16 -2.68 45.93 -0.36
N SER A 17 -3.69 45.05 -0.34
CA SER A 17 -4.05 44.10 -1.40
C SER A 17 -3.18 42.86 -1.60
N ALA A 18 -3.57 41.75 -0.97
CA ALA A 18 -4.25 40.66 -1.68
C ALA A 18 -4.54 39.54 -0.69
N ALA A 19 -5.82 39.32 -0.41
CA ALA A 19 -6.31 38.04 0.04
C ALA A 19 -6.05 37.02 -1.09
N LEU A 20 -4.87 36.42 -1.11
CA LEU A 20 -4.76 35.05 -1.63
C LEU A 20 -5.16 34.16 -0.48
N ALA A 21 -6.42 33.72 -0.56
CA ALA A 21 -6.91 32.54 0.10
C ALA A 21 -5.77 31.52 0.13
N SER A 22 -5.30 31.21 1.34
CA SER A 22 -4.59 29.96 1.55
C SER A 22 -5.63 28.90 1.28
N ASP A 23 -5.69 28.47 0.01
CA ASP A 23 -6.28 27.22 -0.38
C ASP A 23 -5.80 26.19 0.66
N PRO A 24 -6.68 25.56 1.44
CA PRO A 24 -6.24 24.44 2.24
C PRO A 24 -5.82 23.39 1.23
N ALA A 25 -4.51 23.39 0.91
CA ALA A 25 -3.84 22.38 0.13
C ALA A 25 -4.43 21.07 0.63
N ALA A 26 -5.18 20.41 -0.27
CA ALA A 26 -5.84 19.17 0.01
C ALA A 26 -4.82 18.30 0.72
N THR A 27 -5.01 18.12 2.03
CA THR A 27 -4.28 17.10 2.77
C THR A 27 -4.54 15.86 1.95
N PRO A 28 -3.52 15.24 1.33
CA PRO A 28 -3.77 13.99 0.66
C PRO A 28 -4.33 13.11 1.77
N ASN A 29 -5.59 12.71 1.62
CA ASN A 29 -6.21 11.68 2.44
C ASN A 29 -5.39 10.42 2.18
N THR A 30 -4.21 10.37 2.79
CA THR A 30 -3.39 9.19 2.92
C THR A 30 -4.14 8.38 3.95
N THR A 31 -5.19 7.70 3.48
CA THR A 31 -5.63 6.47 4.13
C THR A 31 -4.39 5.61 4.19
N THR A 32 -3.68 5.71 5.30
CA THR A 32 -2.40 5.04 5.51
C THR A 32 -2.76 3.58 5.55
N LEU A 33 -2.25 2.82 4.57
CA LEU A 33 -2.42 1.38 4.53
C LEU A 33 -2.02 0.84 5.92
N PRO A 34 -2.82 -0.03 6.57
CA PRO A 34 -2.44 -0.58 7.87
C PRO A 34 -1.02 -1.13 7.83
N ALA A 35 -0.30 -1.21 8.95
CA ALA A 35 1.04 -1.82 8.90
C ALA A 35 0.94 -3.30 8.45
N ALA A 36 1.83 -3.71 7.55
CA ALA A 36 2.00 -5.12 7.24
C ALA A 36 2.50 -5.85 8.50
N HIS A 37 2.00 -7.06 8.75
CA HIS A 37 2.31 -7.80 9.96
C HIS A 37 2.32 -9.31 9.71
N ILE A 38 3.10 -10.03 10.51
CA ILE A 38 3.18 -11.49 10.51
C ILE A 38 2.09 -12.03 11.44
N THR A 39 1.12 -12.76 10.88
CA THR A 39 0.04 -13.41 11.65
C THR A 39 0.39 -14.83 12.08
N ASP A 40 1.24 -15.52 11.31
CA ASP A 40 1.73 -16.87 11.61
C ASP A 40 3.25 -16.91 11.40
N SER A 41 4.00 -16.97 12.49
CA SER A 41 5.46 -17.00 12.48
C SER A 41 6.06 -18.34 12.04
N SER A 42 5.24 -19.40 11.93
CA SER A 42 5.67 -20.70 11.41
C SER A 42 5.69 -20.76 9.87
N MET A 43 5.09 -19.76 9.22
CA MET A 43 4.98 -19.66 7.77
C MET A 43 6.11 -18.82 7.18
N ASP A 44 6.89 -19.43 6.30
CA ASP A 44 7.84 -18.73 5.44
C ASP A 44 7.16 -18.00 4.26
N LEU A 45 7.93 -17.19 3.53
CA LEU A 45 7.42 -16.42 2.41
C LEU A 45 6.83 -17.32 1.31
N ASN A 46 7.45 -18.45 1.00
CA ASN A 46 6.99 -19.35 -0.05
C ASN A 46 5.61 -19.96 0.29
N LYS A 47 5.44 -20.47 1.52
CA LYS A 47 4.14 -20.96 2.01
C LYS A 47 3.09 -19.85 2.00
N THR A 48 3.48 -18.64 2.37
CA THR A 48 2.60 -17.46 2.35
C THR A 48 2.12 -17.15 0.94
N MET A 49 3.03 -17.06 -0.04
CA MET A 49 2.70 -16.80 -1.44
C MET A 49 1.82 -17.92 -2.05
N LYS A 50 2.06 -19.18 -1.68
CA LYS A 50 1.20 -20.31 -2.08
C LYS A 50 -0.23 -20.17 -1.53
N ASN A 51 -0.36 -19.77 -0.27
CA ASN A 51 -1.67 -19.52 0.34
C ASN A 51 -2.38 -18.33 -0.34
N MET A 52 -1.67 -17.23 -0.64
CA MET A 52 -2.22 -16.12 -1.45
C MET A 52 -2.76 -16.63 -2.80
N GLY A 53 -1.97 -17.44 -3.52
CA GLY A 53 -2.37 -18.00 -4.81
C GLY A 53 -3.62 -18.88 -4.72
N ARG A 54 -3.76 -19.69 -3.66
CA ARG A 54 -4.95 -20.52 -3.43
C ARG A 54 -6.21 -19.67 -3.26
N HIS A 55 -6.18 -18.66 -2.38
CA HIS A 55 -7.34 -17.82 -2.10
C HIS A 55 -7.68 -16.92 -3.29
N PHE A 56 -6.68 -16.39 -4.00
CA PHE A 56 -6.94 -15.70 -5.26
C PHE A 56 -7.65 -16.60 -6.28
N LYS A 57 -7.19 -17.86 -6.43
CA LYS A 57 -7.82 -18.81 -7.35
C LYS A 57 -9.26 -19.10 -6.95
N ALA A 58 -9.55 -19.28 -5.66
CA ALA A 58 -10.90 -19.48 -5.14
C ALA A 58 -11.81 -18.29 -5.50
N LEU A 59 -11.34 -17.06 -5.26
CA LEU A 59 -12.07 -15.84 -5.65
C LEU A 59 -12.36 -15.77 -7.15
N ASN A 60 -11.38 -16.13 -7.98
CA ASN A 60 -11.53 -16.11 -9.43
C ASN A 60 -12.45 -17.21 -9.98
N GLN A 61 -12.69 -18.27 -9.19
CA GLN A 61 -13.58 -19.37 -9.53
C GLN A 61 -14.94 -19.27 -8.85
N ALA A 62 -15.14 -18.30 -7.96
CA ALA A 62 -16.38 -18.10 -7.23
C ALA A 62 -17.52 -17.75 -8.21
N SER A 63 -18.63 -18.49 -8.11
CA SER A 63 -19.86 -18.17 -8.84
C SER A 63 -20.50 -16.88 -8.36
N ASP A 64 -20.34 -16.57 -7.07
CA ASP A 64 -20.73 -15.31 -6.46
C ASP A 64 -19.55 -14.73 -5.66
N ILE A 65 -18.96 -13.66 -6.20
CA ILE A 65 -17.84 -12.95 -5.56
C ILE A 65 -18.25 -12.29 -4.24
N LEU A 66 -19.53 -11.93 -4.07
CA LEU A 66 -20.01 -11.30 -2.84
C LEU A 66 -20.11 -12.30 -1.68
N ALA A 67 -20.26 -13.60 -1.99
CA ALA A 67 -20.27 -14.68 -1.01
C ALA A 67 -18.86 -15.12 -0.58
N ALA A 68 -17.81 -14.68 -1.28
CA ALA A 68 -16.44 -15.12 -1.06
C ALA A 68 -15.64 -14.24 -0.08
N SER A 69 -16.31 -13.65 0.92
CA SER A 69 -15.67 -12.74 1.89
C SER A 69 -14.53 -13.39 2.66
N ALA A 70 -14.69 -14.67 3.05
CA ALA A 70 -13.66 -15.42 3.76
C ALA A 70 -12.35 -15.56 2.94
N ASP A 71 -12.47 -15.76 1.62
CA ASP A 71 -11.30 -15.85 0.75
C ASP A 71 -10.63 -14.48 0.55
N VAL A 72 -11.39 -13.38 0.57
CA VAL A 72 -10.82 -12.03 0.54
C VAL A 72 -10.08 -11.70 1.83
N ASP A 73 -10.65 -12.04 2.99
CA ASP A 73 -10.01 -11.83 4.28
C ASP A 73 -8.72 -12.65 4.42
N ALA A 74 -8.74 -13.90 3.94
CA ALA A 74 -7.56 -14.75 3.89
C ALA A 74 -6.52 -14.19 2.91
N LEU A 75 -6.93 -13.75 1.71
CA LEU A 75 -6.02 -13.12 0.76
C LEU A 75 -5.37 -11.86 1.34
N LEU A 76 -6.12 -11.03 2.06
CA LEU A 76 -5.59 -9.84 2.73
C LEU A 76 -4.55 -10.20 3.79
N THR A 77 -4.87 -11.20 4.63
CA THR A 77 -3.99 -11.71 5.68
C THR A 77 -2.66 -12.18 5.09
N TYR A 78 -2.70 -13.03 4.08
CA TYR A 78 -1.47 -13.54 3.47
C TYR A 78 -0.72 -12.49 2.67
N THR A 79 -1.40 -11.51 2.06
CA THR A 79 -0.73 -10.38 1.40
C THR A 79 0.03 -9.51 2.41
N SER A 80 -0.60 -9.21 3.56
CA SER A 80 0.04 -8.49 4.67
C SER A 80 1.26 -9.24 5.20
N GLN A 81 1.12 -10.55 5.42
CA GLN A 81 2.21 -11.38 5.91
C GLN A 81 3.36 -11.49 4.89
N ALA A 82 3.07 -11.64 3.60
CA ALA A 82 4.11 -11.70 2.56
C ALA A 82 4.87 -10.37 2.46
N GLU A 83 4.19 -9.23 2.58
CA GLU A 83 4.85 -7.91 2.64
C GLU A 83 5.80 -7.84 3.86
N ALA A 84 5.35 -8.26 5.04
CA ALA A 84 6.15 -8.26 6.26
C ALA A 84 7.35 -9.22 6.21
N LEU A 85 7.15 -10.42 5.66
CA LEU A 85 8.21 -11.42 5.48
C LEU A 85 9.21 -10.98 4.41
N GLY A 86 8.76 -10.33 3.33
CA GLY A 86 9.62 -9.76 2.30
C GLY A 86 10.54 -8.66 2.81
N LEU A 87 10.09 -7.88 3.79
CA LEU A 87 10.92 -6.92 4.54
C LEU A 87 11.99 -7.61 5.42
N SER A 88 11.75 -8.87 5.79
CA SER A 88 12.57 -9.64 6.74
C SER A 88 13.49 -10.67 6.07
N LEU A 89 13.52 -10.74 4.73
CA LEU A 89 14.38 -11.67 4.00
C LEU A 89 15.85 -11.36 4.31
N PRO A 90 16.61 -12.31 4.91
CA PRO A 90 18.02 -12.09 5.22
C PRO A 90 18.82 -11.84 3.94
N ASP A 91 19.83 -10.97 4.01
CA ASP A 91 20.68 -10.58 2.88
C ASP A 91 21.62 -11.70 2.37
N THR A 92 21.40 -12.95 2.78
CA THR A 92 22.43 -14.00 2.81
C THR A 92 22.06 -15.30 2.07
N ASP A 93 21.55 -15.20 0.85
CA ASP A 93 21.51 -16.36 -0.05
C ASP A 93 21.87 -16.01 -1.50
N ALA A 94 22.45 -16.97 -2.23
CA ALA A 94 23.07 -16.80 -3.54
C ALA A 94 22.11 -16.39 -4.69
N ALA A 95 20.82 -16.20 -4.39
CA ALA A 95 19.76 -15.75 -5.29
C ALA A 95 19.27 -14.33 -4.91
N LYS A 96 20.19 -13.38 -4.77
CA LYS A 96 19.86 -12.00 -4.37
C LYS A 96 18.85 -11.37 -5.33
N LEU A 97 17.67 -11.03 -4.82
CA LEU A 97 16.95 -9.86 -5.32
C LEU A 97 17.84 -8.63 -5.04
N THR A 98 18.19 -7.87 -6.07
CA THR A 98 18.88 -6.57 -5.94
C THR A 98 18.07 -5.62 -5.05
N ALA A 99 18.68 -4.56 -4.54
CA ALA A 99 17.94 -3.54 -3.78
C ALA A 99 16.75 -2.99 -4.57
N GLU A 100 16.91 -2.84 -5.89
CA GLU A 100 15.86 -2.44 -6.82
C GLU A 100 14.76 -3.51 -6.93
N GLN A 101 15.12 -4.79 -7.03
CA GLN A 101 14.14 -5.88 -7.03
C GLN A 101 13.39 -6.00 -5.70
N LYS A 102 14.06 -5.76 -4.56
CA LYS A 102 13.41 -5.68 -3.23
C LYS A 102 12.44 -4.51 -3.17
N ALA A 103 12.84 -3.32 -3.64
CA ALA A 103 11.95 -2.15 -3.70
C ALA A 103 10.74 -2.41 -4.61
N ALA A 104 10.96 -3.01 -5.79
CA ALA A 104 9.91 -3.39 -6.71
C ALA A 104 8.96 -4.45 -6.13
N TYR A 105 9.49 -5.44 -5.40
CA TYR A 105 8.68 -6.43 -4.71
C TYR A 105 7.78 -5.77 -3.66
N LEU A 106 8.34 -4.90 -2.81
CA LEU A 106 7.60 -4.18 -1.78
C LEU A 106 6.51 -3.29 -2.39
N GLN A 107 6.83 -2.55 -3.45
CA GLN A 107 5.86 -1.75 -4.19
C GLN A 107 4.73 -2.62 -4.76
N GLY A 108 5.06 -3.78 -5.33
CA GLY A 108 4.07 -4.74 -5.84
C GLY A 108 3.16 -5.29 -4.74
N MET A 109 3.72 -5.63 -3.57
CA MET A 109 2.95 -6.13 -2.42
C MET A 109 2.05 -5.05 -1.80
N GLN A 110 2.52 -3.81 -1.72
CA GLN A 110 1.70 -2.68 -1.27
C GLN A 110 0.54 -2.41 -2.22
N ALA A 111 0.81 -2.39 -3.53
CA ALA A 111 -0.23 -2.25 -4.55
C ALA A 111 -1.23 -3.42 -4.49
N MET A 112 -0.74 -4.64 -4.26
CA MET A 112 -1.60 -5.81 -4.07
C MET A 112 -2.51 -5.62 -2.87
N ARG A 113 -1.96 -5.23 -1.73
CA ARG A 113 -2.70 -5.07 -0.48
C ARG A 113 -3.74 -3.96 -0.55
N GLU A 114 -3.40 -2.84 -1.18
CA GLU A 114 -4.35 -1.76 -1.46
C GLU A 114 -5.55 -2.28 -2.28
N ARG A 115 -5.29 -3.06 -3.33
CA ARG A 115 -6.36 -3.64 -4.17
C ARG A 115 -7.18 -4.69 -3.44
N VAL A 116 -6.58 -5.50 -2.58
CA VAL A 116 -7.33 -6.48 -1.77
C VAL A 116 -8.23 -5.76 -0.75
N ILE A 117 -7.78 -4.67 -0.13
CA ILE A 117 -8.61 -3.83 0.74
C ILE A 117 -9.78 -3.19 -0.04
N ALA A 118 -9.51 -2.70 -1.25
CA ALA A 118 -10.56 -2.19 -2.12
C ALA A 118 -11.58 -3.29 -2.49
N LEU A 119 -11.12 -4.53 -2.75
CA LEU A 119 -11.98 -5.67 -3.03
C LEU A 119 -12.87 -5.99 -1.82
N GLN A 120 -12.28 -6.03 -0.62
CA GLN A 120 -13.00 -6.25 0.64
C GLN A 120 -14.09 -5.18 0.83
N THR A 121 -13.76 -3.92 0.59
CA THR A 121 -14.69 -2.78 0.66
C THR A 121 -15.82 -2.92 -0.36
N ALA A 122 -15.51 -3.27 -1.61
CA ALA A 122 -16.52 -3.48 -2.65
C ALA A 122 -17.49 -4.62 -2.30
N ILE A 123 -16.99 -5.72 -1.72
CA ILE A 123 -17.82 -6.83 -1.25
C ILE A 123 -18.71 -6.40 -0.08
N GLN A 124 -18.16 -5.69 0.91
CA GLN A 124 -18.93 -5.14 2.05
C GLN A 124 -20.08 -4.23 1.60
N HIS A 125 -19.84 -3.43 0.54
CA HIS A 125 -20.85 -2.57 -0.06
C HIS A 125 -21.72 -3.27 -1.12
N LYS A 126 -21.59 -4.59 -1.30
CA LYS A 126 -22.36 -5.42 -2.25
C LYS A 126 -22.23 -4.98 -3.71
N ARG A 127 -21.05 -4.48 -4.10
CA ARG A 127 -20.76 -3.96 -5.45
C ARG A 127 -20.06 -5.01 -6.31
N ALA A 128 -20.82 -5.98 -6.82
CA ALA A 128 -20.28 -7.15 -7.53
C ALA A 128 -19.42 -6.78 -8.77
N GLU A 129 -19.88 -5.86 -9.61
CA GLU A 129 -19.15 -5.47 -10.82
C GLU A 129 -17.84 -4.71 -10.50
N GLU A 130 -17.87 -3.88 -9.46
CA GLU A 130 -16.66 -3.22 -8.95
C GLU A 130 -15.67 -4.26 -8.38
N ALA A 131 -16.17 -5.21 -7.59
CA ALA A 131 -15.36 -6.30 -7.04
C ALA A 131 -14.69 -7.14 -8.14
N LYS A 132 -15.41 -7.49 -9.22
CA LYS A 132 -14.83 -8.20 -10.38
C LYS A 132 -13.73 -7.39 -11.07
N LYS A 133 -13.96 -6.08 -11.27
CA LYS A 133 -12.95 -5.19 -11.86
C LYS A 133 -11.69 -5.14 -10.99
N ILE A 134 -11.84 -5.03 -9.67
CA ILE A 134 -10.72 -5.02 -8.74
C ILE A 134 -9.99 -6.37 -8.74
N LEU A 135 -10.72 -7.49 -8.77
CA LEU A 135 -10.13 -8.82 -8.86
C LEU A 135 -9.27 -9.01 -10.13
N ASN A 136 -9.71 -8.44 -11.26
CA ASN A 136 -8.89 -8.40 -12.47
C ASN A 136 -7.63 -7.54 -12.29
N GLN A 137 -7.70 -6.41 -11.59
CA GLN A 137 -6.51 -5.61 -11.28
C GLN A 137 -5.52 -6.36 -10.38
N ILE A 138 -6.02 -7.13 -9.41
CA ILE A 138 -5.22 -8.02 -8.57
C ILE A 138 -4.53 -9.08 -9.45
N ASN A 139 -5.24 -9.66 -10.42
CA ASN A 139 -4.65 -10.63 -11.36
C ASN A 139 -3.48 -10.04 -12.15
N GLU A 140 -3.60 -8.80 -12.62
CA GLU A 140 -2.54 -8.15 -13.40
C GLU A 140 -1.30 -7.85 -12.55
N ILE A 141 -1.46 -7.39 -11.31
CA ILE A 141 -0.32 -7.22 -10.38
C ILE A 141 0.34 -8.58 -10.09
N ARG A 142 -0.44 -9.65 -9.91
CA ARG A 142 0.11 -11.01 -9.71
C ARG A 142 0.95 -11.46 -10.90
N LYS A 143 0.46 -11.25 -12.13
CA LYS A 143 1.18 -11.61 -13.35
C LYS A 143 2.48 -10.80 -13.49
N ASP A 144 2.44 -9.50 -13.20
CA ASP A 144 3.64 -8.65 -13.21
C ASP A 144 4.68 -9.19 -12.21
N GLY A 145 4.27 -9.48 -10.98
CA GLY A 145 5.14 -10.07 -9.97
C GLY A 145 5.76 -11.40 -10.43
N HIS A 146 4.95 -12.32 -10.97
CA HIS A 146 5.43 -13.60 -11.47
C HIS A 146 6.44 -13.45 -12.61
N ASN A 147 6.17 -12.56 -13.57
CA ASN A 147 7.06 -12.29 -14.69
C ASN A 147 8.40 -11.67 -14.24
N ARG A 148 8.37 -10.82 -13.21
CA ARG A 148 9.56 -10.10 -12.72
C ARG A 148 10.43 -10.91 -11.78
N PHE A 149 9.83 -11.82 -11.01
CA PHE A 149 10.53 -12.53 -9.94
C PHE A 149 10.60 -14.05 -10.13
N GLY A 150 9.86 -14.63 -11.09
CA GLY A 150 9.88 -16.07 -11.37
C GLY A 150 9.37 -16.96 -10.21
N ILE A 151 8.70 -16.36 -9.23
CA ILE A 151 8.10 -16.99 -8.04
C ILE A 151 6.59 -17.00 -8.10
#